data_AF-M7W964-F1
#
_entry.id   AF-M7W964-F1
#
_cell.length_a   1.000
_cell.length_b   1.000
_cell.length_c   1.000
_cell.angle_alpha   90.00
_cell.angle_beta   90.00
_cell.angle_gamma   90.00
#
_symmetry.space_group_name_H-M   'P 1'
#
loop_
_entity.id
_entity.type
_entity.pdbx_description
1 polymer ?
#
loop_
_entity_poly.entity_id
_entity_poly.type
_entity_poly.pdbx_seq_one_letter_code
_entity_poly.pdbx_strand_id
1 'polypeptide(L)' 'MMKFDIILPQYAFKLCSQSNDGLFSFGIDDISVFKENEKAESWCDQCSYEYKGISNALCGKQLPYGFTPKRIIVIEMK' A
#
# COMPACT_ATOMS: atom_id res chain seq x y z
N MET A 1 -0.03 -9.97 14.80
CA MET A 1 0.17 -9.31 13.49
C MET A 1 -0.35 -10.25 12.42
N MET A 2 -1.23 -9.79 11.53
CA MET A 2 -1.61 -10.61 10.37
C MET A 2 -0.45 -10.59 9.36
N LYS A 3 -0.15 -11.74 8.76
CA LYS A 3 0.88 -11.87 7.73
C LYS A 3 0.21 -11.98 6.37
N PHE A 4 0.67 -11.18 5.42
CA PHE A 4 0.26 -11.23 4.02
C PHE A 4 1.50 -11.60 3.22
N ASP A 5 1.46 -12.74 2.53
CA ASP A 5 2.55 -13.18 1.68
C ASP A 5 2.41 -12.51 0.31
N ILE A 6 3.43 -11.72 -0.06
CA ILE A 6 3.47 -11.05 -1.36
C ILE A 6 4.04 -12.04 -2.37
N ILE A 7 3.30 -12.27 -3.47
CA ILE A 7 3.62 -13.28 -4.47
C ILE A 7 4.95 -12.95 -5.17
N LEU A 8 5.24 -11.67 -5.36
CA LEU A 8 6.43 -11.15 -6.02
C LEU A 8 7.27 -10.29 -5.06
N PRO A 9 8.29 -10.86 -4.40
CA PRO A 9 9.07 -10.17 -3.36
C PRO A 9 9.73 -8.87 -3.81
N GLN A 10 10.07 -8.75 -5.11
CA GLN A 10 10.65 -7.53 -5.67
C GLN A 10 9.71 -6.32 -5.64
N TYR A 11 8.40 -6.57 -5.48
CA TYR A 11 7.39 -5.54 -5.32
C TYR A 11 6.89 -5.47 -3.87
N ALA A 12 7.55 -6.16 -2.92
CA ALA A 12 7.07 -6.19 -1.54
C ALA A 12 7.04 -4.79 -0.91
N PHE A 13 8.07 -3.98 -1.19
CA PHE A 13 8.15 -2.60 -0.76
C PHE A 13 8.96 -1.80 -1.78
N LYS A 14 8.39 -0.68 -2.23
CA LYS A 14 9.03 0.25 -3.16
C LYS A 14 9.02 1.64 -2.55
N LEU A 15 10.21 2.19 -2.32
CA LEU A 15 10.36 3.59 -1.93
C LEU A 15 10.46 4.45 -3.18
N CYS A 16 9.62 5.48 -3.28
CA CYS A 16 9.65 6.41 -4.41
C CYS A 16 10.80 7.43 -4.26
N SER A 17 11.26 7.98 -5.38
CA SER A 17 12.29 9.01 -5.38
C SER A 17 11.79 10.32 -4.76
N GLN A 18 12.72 11.20 -4.40
CA GLN A 18 12.36 12.53 -3.90
C GLN A 18 11.57 13.38 -4.91
N SER A 19 11.78 13.14 -6.21
CA SER A 19 11.13 13.88 -7.30
C SER A 19 9.75 13.33 -7.70
N ASN A 20 9.32 12.20 -7.15
CA ASN A 20 8.02 11.59 -7.45
C ASN A 20 7.01 11.98 -6.36
N ASP A 21 5.74 12.18 -6.69
CA ASP A 21 4.71 12.55 -5.70
C ASP A 21 4.31 11.40 -4.76
N GLY A 22 4.54 10.16 -5.19
CA GLY A 22 4.47 8.97 -4.36
C GLY A 22 5.51 8.99 -3.23
N LEU A 23 5.11 8.48 -2.06
CA LEU A 23 5.97 8.27 -0.91
C LEU A 23 6.56 6.86 -0.92
N PHE A 24 5.71 5.84 -0.91
CA PHE A 24 6.07 4.43 -1.05
C PHE A 24 4.88 3.61 -1.56
N SER A 25 5.15 2.41 -2.05
CA SER A 25 4.12 1.41 -2.34
C SER A 25 4.46 0.02 -1.81
N PHE A 26 3.42 -0.79 -1.59
CA PHE A 26 3.50 -2.22 -1.26
C PHE A 26 2.79 -3.03 -2.35
N GLY A 27 3.34 -4.19 -2.67
CA GLY A 27 2.83 -5.01 -3.78
C GLY A 27 3.11 -4.38 -5.14
N ILE A 28 2.38 -4.84 -6.17
CA ILE A 28 2.39 -4.25 -7.52
C ILE A 28 1.51 -2.98 -7.47
N ASP A 29 1.99 -2.02 -6.68
CA ASP A 29 1.30 -0.79 -6.32
C ASP A 29 -0.05 -1.01 -5.60
N ASP A 30 -0.29 -2.21 -5.04
CA ASP A 30 -1.51 -2.58 -4.31
C ASP A 30 -1.90 -1.59 -3.21
N ILE A 31 -0.91 -1.05 -2.48
CA ILE A 31 -1.10 0.07 -1.58
C ILE A 31 -0.11 1.13 -2.02
N SER A 32 -0.63 2.24 -2.53
CA SER A 32 0.19 3.39 -2.94
C SER A 32 -0.10 4.56 -2.01
N VAL A 33 0.94 5.05 -1.32
CA VAL A 33 0.86 6.19 -0.41
C VAL A 33 1.56 7.38 -1.04
N PHE A 34 0.85 8.51 -1.13
CA PHE A 34 1.35 9.75 -1.72
C PHE A 34 1.79 10.75 -0.64
N LYS A 35 2.64 11.69 -1.03
CA LYS A 35 3.14 12.77 -0.17
C LYS A 35 2.02 13.74 0.21
N GLU A 36 2.27 14.59 1.19
CA GLU A 36 1.26 15.48 1.81
C GLU A 36 0.41 16.28 0.81
N ASN A 37 1.01 16.74 -0.30
CA ASN A 37 0.32 17.51 -1.34
C ASN A 37 -0.70 16.68 -2.14
N GLU A 38 -0.47 15.38 -2.28
CA GLU A 38 -1.29 14.46 -3.08
C GLU A 38 -1.85 13.31 -2.22
N LYS A 39 -1.81 13.42 -0.89
CA LYS A 39 -2.14 12.33 0.02
C LYS A 39 -3.57 11.80 -0.14
N ALA A 40 -4.48 12.62 -0.66
CA ALA A 40 -5.86 12.25 -0.95
C ALA A 40 -5.98 11.29 -2.14
N GLU A 41 -4.92 11.18 -2.96
CA GLU A 41 -4.80 10.28 -4.10
C GLU A 41 -4.20 8.92 -3.72
N SER A 42 -3.84 8.72 -2.44
CA SER A 42 -3.41 7.40 -1.97
C SER A 42 -4.52 6.39 -2.21
N TRP A 43 -4.18 5.21 -2.70
CA TRP A 43 -5.18 4.22 -3.13
C TRP A 43 -4.74 2.81 -2.78
N CYS A 44 -5.73 1.92 -2.69
CA CYS A 44 -5.54 0.54 -2.32
C CYS A 44 -6.38 -0.36 -3.22
N ASP A 45 -5.73 -1.30 -3.90
CA ASP A 45 -6.37 -2.32 -4.72
C ASP A 45 -5.58 -3.64 -4.64
N GLN A 46 -6.24 -4.73 -4.23
CA GLN A 46 -5.55 -6.01 -4.03
C GLN A 46 -5.30 -6.71 -5.37
N CYS A 47 -4.03 -6.82 -5.74
CA CYS A 47 -3.55 -7.45 -6.98
C CYS A 47 -2.48 -8.53 -6.76
N SER A 48 -1.63 -8.40 -5.73
CA SER A 48 -0.39 -9.18 -5.58
C SER A 48 -0.27 -9.99 -4.29
N TYR A 49 -1.32 -10.00 -3.46
CA TYR A 49 -1.41 -10.84 -2.26
C TYR A 49 -2.75 -11.59 -2.19
N GLU A 50 -2.73 -12.75 -1.56
CA GLU A 50 -3.90 -13.57 -1.25
C GLU A 50 -4.09 -13.60 0.27
N TYR A 51 -5.35 -13.59 0.71
CA TYR A 51 -5.65 -13.78 2.13
C TYR A 51 -6.93 -14.57 2.33
N LYS A 52 -6.81 -15.91 2.37
CA LYS A 52 -7.91 -16.82 2.73
C LYS A 52 -9.18 -16.66 1.87
N GLY A 53 -9.04 -16.32 0.60
CA GLY A 53 -10.12 -16.07 -0.35
C GLY A 53 -10.82 -14.72 -0.16
N ILE A 54 -10.34 -13.85 0.74
CA ILE A 54 -10.91 -12.53 0.98
C ILE A 54 -10.31 -11.53 -0.01
N SER A 55 -11.18 -10.88 -0.78
CA SER A 55 -10.82 -9.76 -1.63
C SER A 55 -10.73 -8.45 -0.82
N ASN A 56 -9.80 -7.58 -1.21
CA ASN A 56 -9.52 -6.29 -0.59
C ASN A 56 -9.31 -6.35 0.93
N ALA A 57 -8.63 -7.40 1.42
CA ALA A 57 -8.47 -7.64 2.84
C ALA A 57 -7.77 -6.50 3.60
N LEU A 58 -6.90 -5.73 2.93
CA LEU A 58 -6.27 -4.52 3.48
C LEU A 58 -6.95 -3.22 3.02
N CYS A 59 -7.65 -3.23 1.89
CA CYS A 59 -8.15 -2.04 1.21
C CYS A 59 -9.57 -1.64 1.65
N GLY A 60 -10.36 -2.59 2.17
CA GLY A 60 -11.75 -2.33 2.51
C GLY A 60 -12.58 -2.00 1.27
N LYS A 61 -12.97 -0.73 1.09
CA LYS A 61 -13.70 -0.29 -0.10
C LYS A 61 -12.72 0.07 -1.22
N GLN A 62 -12.97 -0.48 -2.39
CA GLN A 62 -12.15 -0.29 -3.59
C GLN A 62 -12.39 1.08 -4.25
N LEU A 63 -11.63 1.34 -5.31
CA LEU A 63 -11.86 2.40 -6.30
C LEU A 63 -13.36 2.66 -6.58
N PRO A 64 -13.77 3.92 -6.83
CA PRO A 64 -12.92 5.08 -7.11
C PRO A 64 -12.43 5.83 -5.86
N TYR A 65 -12.70 5.32 -4.66
CA TYR A 65 -12.38 6.05 -3.44
C TYR A 65 -10.96 5.75 -2.98
N GLY A 66 -10.09 6.77 -3.02
CA GLY A 66 -8.80 6.75 -2.34
C GLY A 66 -8.93 6.79 -0.82
N PHE A 67 -7.80 6.73 -0.13
CA PHE A 67 -7.71 6.94 1.32
C PHE A 67 -6.74 8.08 1.63
N THR A 68 -6.90 8.69 2.80
CA THR A 68 -5.92 9.65 3.31
C THR A 68 -5.24 9.06 4.54
N PRO A 69 -3.92 8.81 4.51
CA PRO A 69 -3.18 8.37 5.68
C PRO A 69 -3.33 9.39 6.82
N LYS A 70 -3.81 8.94 7.99
CA LYS A 70 -3.85 9.78 9.20
C LYS A 70 -2.54 9.71 10.00
N ARG A 71 -1.88 8.56 9.96
CA ARG A 71 -0.63 8.28 10.67
C ARG A 71 0.08 7.12 9.98
N ILE A 72 1.38 7.25 9.81
CA ILE A 72 2.26 6.18 9.34
C ILE A 72 3.20 5.85 10.51
N ILE A 73 3.29 4.57 10.86
CA ILE A 73 4.16 4.09 11.93
C ILE A 73 5.12 3.09 11.30
N VAL A 74 6.42 3.37 11.40
CA VAL A 74 7.48 2.47 10.94
C VAL A 74 8.13 1.85 12.17
N ILE A 75 8.21 0.53 12.21
CA ILE A 75 8.78 -0.21 13.34
C ILE A 75 9.86 -1.13 12.77
N GLU A 76 11.06 -1.02 13.31
CA GLU A 76 12.12 -1.99 13.06
C GLU A 76 11.88 -3.23 13.93
N MET A 77 11.83 -4.40 13.31
CA MET A 77 11.74 -5.68 14.02
C MET A 77 13.14 -6.28 14.19
N LYS A 78 13.47 -6.71 15.40
CA LYS A 78 14.71 -7.44 15.75
C LYS A 78 14.47 -8.95 15.75
#